data_AF-A0A8B3DBY5-F1
#
_entry.id   AF-A0A8B3DBY5-F1
#
_cell.length_a   1.000
_cell.length_b   1.000
_cell.length_c   1.000
_cell.angle_alpha   90.00
_cell.angle_beta   90.00
_cell.angle_gamma   90.00
#
_symmetry.space_group_name_H-M   'P 1'
#
loop_
_entity.id
_entity.type
_entity.pdbx_description
1 polymer ?
#
loop_
_entity_poly.entity_id
_entity_poly.type
_entity_poly.pdbx_seq_one_letter_code
_entity_poly.pdbx_strand_id
1 'polypeptide(L)'
;MHINVSLATVIKSRLLLFAFLLYPTVSPAKSSEIHLLLNWMIDNHQTIETTLKDSNPSTLVPTIFTLTEIWKRRDGALSGEVSPLILKALIADPYTTLLLLSKQPLSFDNWLDELEGMAFTAYDTNDKAGLETLRVDVMQSLRSISEANEGKLTLMASQLINRLSHIEIRDIH
;
A
#
# COMPACT_ATOMS: atom_id res chain seq x y z
N MET A 1 -14.85 -30.84 67.25
CA MET A 1 -15.99 -30.25 66.51
C MET A 1 -15.38 -29.31 65.47
N HIS A 2 -15.08 -29.78 64.25
CA HIS A 2 -15.89 -29.58 63.02
C HIS A 2 -16.15 -28.07 62.76
N ILE A 3 -15.77 -27.38 61.68
CA ILE A 3 -15.41 -27.68 60.27
C ILE A 3 -14.65 -26.47 59.66
N ASN A 4 -13.58 -26.75 58.91
CA ASN A 4 -13.22 -26.23 57.56
C ASN A 4 -13.82 -24.89 57.06
N VAL A 5 -12.98 -23.88 56.77
CA VAL A 5 -13.18 -22.96 55.62
C VAL A 5 -11.84 -22.54 55.01
N SER A 6 -11.57 -23.16 53.86
CA SER A 6 -11.04 -22.55 52.63
C SER A 6 -9.57 -22.14 52.55
N LEU A 7 -8.80 -23.12 52.07
CA LEU A 7 -7.52 -23.03 51.35
C LEU A 7 -7.60 -22.21 50.02
N ALA A 8 -8.59 -21.31 49.83
CA ALA A 8 -8.89 -20.68 48.54
C ALA A 8 -8.65 -19.16 48.47
N THR A 9 -7.98 -18.53 49.44
CA THR A 9 -7.86 -17.05 49.46
C THR A 9 -6.43 -16.50 49.52
N VAL A 10 -5.40 -17.35 49.46
CA VAL A 10 -4.00 -16.87 49.35
C VAL A 10 -3.39 -17.14 47.96
N ILE A 11 -4.18 -17.66 47.01
CA ILE A 11 -3.75 -17.87 45.62
C ILE A 11 -3.95 -16.61 44.75
N LYS A 12 -4.53 -15.52 45.29
CA LYS A 12 -4.94 -14.36 44.49
C LYS A 12 -3.95 -13.19 44.41
N SER A 13 -2.75 -13.24 45.00
CA SER A 13 -1.97 -12.00 45.17
C SER A 13 -0.50 -12.01 44.78
N ARG A 14 0.07 -13.07 44.19
CA ARG A 14 1.48 -13.03 43.70
C ARG A 14 1.75 -13.73 42.37
N LEU A 15 0.71 -13.95 41.55
CA LEU A 15 0.83 -14.24 40.11
C LEU A 15 0.50 -12.98 39.29
N LEU A 16 1.12 -11.86 39.64
CA LEU A 16 1.08 -10.60 38.88
C LEU A 16 2.52 -10.15 38.65
N LEU A 17 3.32 -11.02 38.04
CA LEU A 17 4.74 -10.77 37.78
C LEU A 17 5.21 -11.55 36.55
N PHE A 18 4.38 -11.59 35.50
CA PHE A 18 4.76 -12.12 34.18
C PHE A 18 3.84 -11.53 33.11
N ALA A 19 3.89 -10.21 32.90
CA ALA A 19 3.15 -9.61 31.78
C ALA A 19 3.66 -8.23 31.37
N PHE A 20 4.94 -7.91 31.51
CA PHE A 20 5.49 -6.69 30.92
C PHE A 20 6.93 -6.99 30.50
N LEU A 21 7.33 -6.50 29.33
CA LEU A 21 8.64 -6.68 28.68
C LEU A 21 8.75 -7.81 27.63
N LEU A 22 7.68 -8.02 26.86
CA LEU A 22 7.84 -8.32 25.43
C LEU A 22 7.31 -7.11 24.64
N TYR A 23 7.88 -5.93 24.89
CA TYR A 23 7.78 -4.87 23.89
C TYR A 23 8.75 -5.27 22.78
N PRO A 24 8.28 -5.55 21.55
CA PRO A 24 9.20 -5.66 20.44
C PRO A 24 9.92 -4.30 20.34
N THR A 25 11.24 -4.31 20.57
CA THR A 25 12.08 -3.14 20.29
C THR A 25 12.00 -2.92 18.79
N VAL A 26 11.19 -1.96 18.37
CA VAL A 26 11.19 -1.51 16.98
C VAL A 26 12.58 -0.92 16.74
N SER A 27 13.38 -1.59 15.92
CA SER A 27 14.76 -1.17 15.66
C SER A 27 14.77 0.23 15.05
N PRO A 28 15.48 1.22 15.65
CA PRO A 28 15.42 2.62 15.22
C PRO A 28 15.92 2.83 13.78
N ALA A 29 16.83 1.97 13.31
CA ALA A 29 17.40 2.02 11.96
C ALA A 29 16.36 1.83 10.85
N LYS A 30 15.29 1.06 11.10
CA LYS A 30 14.22 0.81 10.12
C LYS A 30 13.32 2.04 9.95
N SER A 31 13.20 2.89 10.98
CA SER A 31 12.40 4.12 10.90
C SER A 31 13.13 5.22 10.12
N SER A 32 14.44 5.38 10.30
CA SER A 32 15.22 6.44 9.63
C SER A 32 15.26 6.29 8.11
N GLU A 33 15.33 5.05 7.61
CA GLU A 33 15.32 4.76 6.18
C GLU A 33 13.97 5.13 5.55
N ILE A 34 12.86 4.78 6.21
CA ILE A 34 11.51 5.12 5.74
C ILE A 34 11.34 6.63 5.70
N HIS A 35 11.71 7.35 6.77
CA HIS A 35 11.61 8.80 6.80
C HIS A 35 12.41 9.48 5.67
N LEU A 36 13.59 8.95 5.33
CA LEU A 36 14.37 9.46 4.22
C LEU A 36 13.64 9.30 2.87
N LEU A 37 13.07 8.11 2.61
CA LEU A 37 12.35 7.84 1.37
C LEU A 37 11.07 8.67 1.27
N LEU A 38 10.38 8.88 2.40
CA LEU A 38 9.18 9.71 2.45
C LEU A 38 9.48 11.18 2.20
N ASN A 39 10.51 11.73 2.86
CA ASN A 39 10.93 13.10 2.61
C ASN A 39 11.33 13.27 1.14
N TRP A 40 12.04 12.30 0.57
CA TRP A 40 12.34 12.31 -0.86
C TRP A 40 11.06 12.37 -1.72
N MET A 41 10.05 11.55 -1.43
CA MET A 41 8.80 11.54 -2.20
C MET A 41 8.07 12.89 -2.12
N ILE A 42 8.00 13.47 -0.91
CA ILE A 42 7.36 14.77 -0.68
C ILE A 42 8.12 15.88 -1.41
N ASP A 43 9.43 15.96 -1.20
CA ASP A 43 10.30 17.01 -1.77
C ASP A 43 10.37 16.94 -3.31
N ASN A 44 10.15 15.76 -3.89
CA ASN A 44 10.28 15.52 -5.33
C ASN A 44 8.94 15.25 -6.03
N HIS A 45 7.79 15.47 -5.37
CA HIS A 45 6.47 15.06 -5.88
C HIS A 45 6.21 15.50 -7.33
N GLN A 46 6.45 16.78 -7.65
CA GLN A 46 6.28 17.30 -9.01
C GLN A 46 7.21 16.63 -10.03
N THR A 47 8.48 16.44 -9.67
CA THR A 47 9.46 15.77 -10.53
C THR A 47 9.12 14.31 -10.74
N ILE A 48 8.57 13.62 -9.74
CA ILE A 48 8.06 12.26 -9.84
C ILE A 48 6.92 12.23 -10.86
N GLU A 49 5.93 13.12 -10.74
CA GLU A 49 4.82 13.16 -11.70
C GLU A 49 5.28 13.41 -13.14
N THR A 50 6.22 14.32 -13.36
CA THR A 50 6.80 14.56 -14.68
C THR A 50 7.56 13.33 -15.17
N THR A 51 8.36 12.70 -14.32
CA THR A 51 9.12 11.49 -14.69
C THR A 51 8.22 10.33 -15.10
N LEU A 52 7.10 10.14 -14.39
CA LEU A 52 6.10 9.11 -14.72
C LEU A 52 5.33 9.43 -16.02
N LYS A 53 5.31 10.68 -16.48
CA LYS A 53 4.69 11.08 -17.75
C LYS A 53 5.66 10.99 -18.93
N ASP A 54 6.90 11.43 -18.72
CA ASP A 54 7.91 11.55 -19.78
C ASP A 54 8.53 10.19 -20.17
N SER A 55 8.41 9.19 -19.29
CA SER A 55 8.83 7.81 -19.53
C SER A 55 10.30 7.63 -19.95
N ASN A 56 11.19 8.55 -19.56
CA ASN A 56 12.63 8.39 -19.77
C ASN A 56 13.17 7.25 -18.90
N PRO A 57 13.67 6.13 -19.47
CA PRO A 57 14.03 4.94 -18.68
C PRO A 57 15.09 5.19 -17.60
N SER A 58 16.01 6.13 -17.84
CA SER A 58 17.12 6.43 -16.91
C SER A 58 16.65 7.03 -15.59
N THR A 59 15.52 7.71 -15.58
CA THR A 59 14.91 8.32 -14.39
C THR A 59 13.65 7.59 -13.95
N LEU A 60 12.92 6.97 -14.88
CA LEU A 60 11.71 6.22 -14.64
C LEU A 60 11.96 4.99 -13.76
N VAL A 61 12.90 4.13 -14.13
CA VAL A 61 13.13 2.88 -13.40
C VAL A 61 13.57 3.14 -11.94
N PRO A 62 14.52 4.05 -11.66
CA PRO A 62 14.83 4.42 -10.28
C PRO A 62 13.64 5.00 -9.52
N THR A 63 12.82 5.82 -10.17
CA THR A 63 11.62 6.42 -9.56
C THR A 63 10.62 5.33 -9.16
N ILE A 64 10.31 4.40 -10.08
CA ILE A 64 9.42 3.26 -9.80
C ILE A 64 9.98 2.42 -8.65
N PHE A 65 11.27 2.12 -8.67
CA PHE A 65 11.91 1.35 -7.60
C PHE A 65 11.71 2.04 -6.23
N THR A 66 12.03 3.32 -6.12
CA THR A 66 11.89 4.09 -4.88
C THR A 66 10.43 4.14 -4.41
N LEU A 67 9.48 4.39 -5.31
CA LEU A 67 8.05 4.38 -4.99
C LEU A 67 7.58 3.01 -4.47
N THR A 68 8.02 1.91 -5.09
CA THR A 68 7.65 0.56 -4.63
C THR A 68 8.27 0.21 -3.27
N GLU A 69 9.47 0.73 -2.97
CA GLU A 69 10.08 0.58 -1.65
C GLU A 69 9.32 1.37 -0.57
N ILE A 70 8.81 2.56 -0.87
CA ILE A 70 7.92 3.32 0.02
C ILE A 70 6.61 2.55 0.20
N TRP A 71 5.96 2.16 -0.90
CA TRP A 71 4.69 1.44 -0.90
C TRP A 71 4.74 0.15 -0.06
N LYS A 72 5.82 -0.62 -0.14
CA LYS A 72 6.01 -1.83 0.66
C LYS A 72 5.99 -1.59 2.17
N ARG A 73 6.38 -0.38 2.61
CA ARG A 73 6.54 0.00 4.02
C ARG A 73 5.43 0.94 4.50
N ARG A 74 4.43 1.23 3.64
CA ARG A 74 3.34 2.14 3.94
C ARG A 74 2.53 1.69 5.16
N ASP A 75 2.04 2.66 5.92
CA ASP A 75 0.95 2.50 6.86
C ASP A 75 -0.32 3.18 6.29
N GLY A 76 -1.40 3.25 7.07
CA GLY A 76 -2.67 3.79 6.60
C GLY A 76 -2.58 5.22 6.05
N ALA A 77 -1.77 6.10 6.65
CA ALA A 77 -1.63 7.48 6.17
C ALA A 77 -0.81 7.52 4.87
N LEU A 78 0.31 6.80 4.86
CA LEU A 78 1.19 6.74 3.69
C LEU A 78 0.56 6.03 2.50
N SER A 79 -0.41 5.14 2.74
CA SER A 79 -1.17 4.46 1.69
C SER A 79 -1.89 5.46 0.80
N GLY A 80 -2.48 6.53 1.35
CA GLY A 80 -3.15 7.57 0.58
C GLY A 80 -2.20 8.37 -0.33
N GLU A 81 -0.98 8.65 0.13
CA GLU A 81 -0.03 9.47 -0.62
C GLU A 81 0.68 8.69 -1.73
N VAL A 82 1.11 7.46 -1.44
CA VAL A 82 1.91 6.67 -2.39
C VAL A 82 1.05 5.95 -3.43
N SER A 83 -0.20 5.61 -3.11
CA SER A 83 -1.07 4.83 -4.01
C SER A 83 -1.33 5.52 -5.36
N PRO A 84 -1.67 6.82 -5.43
CA PRO A 84 -1.82 7.51 -6.71
C PRO A 84 -0.55 7.47 -7.56
N LEU A 85 0.62 7.56 -6.94
CA LEU A 85 1.92 7.49 -7.64
C LEU A 85 2.21 6.07 -8.15
N ILE A 86 1.85 5.04 -7.39
CA ILE A 86 1.94 3.63 -7.85
C ILE A 86 0.99 3.38 -9.03
N LEU A 87 -0.23 3.92 -9.00
CA LEU A 87 -1.16 3.83 -10.13
C LEU A 87 -0.60 4.51 -11.38
N LYS A 88 -0.02 5.72 -11.24
CA LYS A 88 0.67 6.39 -12.35
C LYS A 88 1.88 5.59 -12.85
N ALA A 89 2.64 4.94 -11.97
CA ALA A 89 3.73 4.04 -12.36
C ALA A 89 3.26 2.81 -13.14
N LEU A 90 2.09 2.26 -12.81
CA LEU A 90 1.46 1.17 -13.57
C LEU A 90 1.01 1.61 -14.97
N ILE A 91 0.73 2.89 -15.18
CA ILE A 91 0.47 3.44 -16.53
C ILE A 91 1.79 3.55 -17.29
N ALA A 92 2.83 4.10 -16.66
CA ALA A 92 4.11 4.40 -17.29
C ALA A 92 4.93 3.15 -17.68
N ASP A 93 5.04 2.18 -16.77
CA ASP A 93 5.71 0.89 -17.00
C ASP A 93 4.98 -0.21 -16.20
N PRO A 94 3.90 -0.78 -16.79
CA PRO A 94 3.06 -1.75 -16.10
C PRO A 94 3.83 -3.02 -15.71
N TYR A 95 4.74 -3.48 -16.57
CA TYR A 95 5.45 -4.73 -16.33
C TYR A 95 6.45 -4.59 -15.19
N THR A 96 7.31 -3.56 -15.22
CA THR A 96 8.31 -3.35 -14.16
C THR A 96 7.63 -3.07 -12.82
N THR A 97 6.60 -2.22 -12.82
CA THR A 97 5.89 -1.86 -11.59
C THR A 97 5.21 -3.09 -10.99
N LEU A 98 4.44 -3.85 -11.78
CA LEU A 98 3.75 -5.04 -11.30
C LEU A 98 4.73 -6.13 -10.86
N LEU A 99 5.87 -6.29 -11.55
CA LEU A 99 6.93 -7.20 -11.14
C LEU A 99 7.47 -6.86 -9.76
N LEU A 100 7.69 -5.58 -9.46
CA LEU A 100 8.16 -5.14 -8.13
C LEU A 100 7.09 -5.33 -7.06
N LEU A 101 5.83 -4.98 -7.33
CA LEU A 101 4.71 -5.23 -6.41
C LEU A 101 4.54 -6.73 -6.12
N SER A 102 4.76 -7.58 -7.12
CA SER A 102 4.65 -9.04 -6.98
C SER A 102 5.60 -9.63 -5.94
N LYS A 103 6.67 -8.93 -5.57
CA LYS A 103 7.60 -9.37 -4.52
C LYS A 103 6.96 -9.34 -3.12
N GLN A 104 5.81 -8.69 -2.95
CA GLN A 104 5.09 -8.56 -1.68
C GLN A 104 3.59 -8.89 -1.88
N PRO A 105 3.22 -10.15 -2.17
CA PRO A 105 1.86 -10.51 -2.55
C PRO A 105 0.82 -10.18 -1.47
N LEU A 106 1.10 -10.44 -0.19
CA LEU A 106 0.17 -10.09 0.91
C LEU A 106 -0.03 -8.57 1.03
N SER A 107 1.03 -7.78 0.82
CA SER A 107 0.92 -6.32 0.82
C SER A 107 0.10 -5.81 -0.37
N PHE A 108 0.17 -6.52 -1.50
CA PHE A 108 -0.63 -6.22 -2.68
C PHE A 108 -2.11 -6.53 -2.44
N ASP A 109 -2.44 -7.70 -1.90
CA ASP A 109 -3.83 -8.05 -1.59
C ASP A 109 -4.46 -7.02 -0.62
N ASN A 110 -3.77 -6.68 0.47
CA ASN A 110 -4.23 -5.65 1.41
C ASN A 110 -4.39 -4.28 0.74
N TRP A 111 -3.49 -3.93 -0.19
CA TRP A 111 -3.57 -2.67 -0.94
C TRP A 111 -4.82 -2.61 -1.83
N LEU A 112 -5.19 -3.73 -2.46
CA LEU A 112 -6.39 -3.82 -3.29
C LEU A 112 -7.64 -3.50 -2.46
N ASP A 113 -7.71 -4.00 -1.23
CA ASP A 113 -8.86 -3.77 -0.34
C ASP A 113 -8.98 -2.28 0.03
N GLU A 114 -7.86 -1.61 0.28
CA GLU A 114 -7.78 -0.20 0.67
C GLU A 114 -7.97 0.80 -0.49
N LEU A 115 -7.81 0.34 -1.74
CA LEU A 115 -7.62 1.19 -2.92
C LEU A 115 -8.70 2.27 -3.11
N GLU A 116 -9.96 1.92 -2.86
CA GLU A 116 -11.11 2.83 -2.97
C GLU A 116 -10.96 4.04 -2.06
N GLY A 117 -10.70 3.81 -0.77
CA GLY A 117 -10.57 4.88 0.21
C GLY A 117 -9.27 5.68 0.08
N MET A 118 -8.19 5.03 -0.34
CA MET A 118 -6.85 5.65 -0.37
C MET A 118 -6.56 6.43 -1.65
N ALA A 119 -7.08 5.98 -2.80
CA ALA A 119 -6.70 6.54 -4.10
C ALA A 119 -7.89 7.01 -4.97
N PHE A 120 -9.13 6.66 -4.61
CA PHE A 120 -10.32 6.95 -5.42
C PHE A 120 -11.44 7.64 -4.63
N THR A 121 -11.04 8.53 -3.73
CA THR A 121 -11.93 9.44 -2.99
C THR A 121 -11.83 10.84 -3.59
N ALA A 122 -12.93 11.38 -4.12
CA ALA A 122 -12.97 12.74 -4.65
C ALA A 122 -13.30 13.74 -3.52
N TYR A 123 -12.52 14.82 -3.42
CA TYR A 123 -12.78 15.93 -2.49
C TYR A 123 -13.43 17.12 -3.21
N ASP A 124 -13.33 17.19 -4.54
CA ASP A 124 -14.13 18.07 -5.39
C ASP A 124 -14.64 17.39 -6.69
N THR A 125 -15.54 18.06 -7.42
CA THR A 125 -16.10 17.53 -8.68
C THR A 125 -15.09 17.39 -9.82
N ASN A 126 -14.02 18.19 -9.82
CA ASN A 126 -12.96 18.09 -10.82
C ASN A 126 -12.03 16.89 -10.53
N ASP A 127 -11.84 16.57 -9.25
CA ASP A 127 -11.12 15.38 -8.81
C ASP A 127 -11.78 14.11 -9.34
N LYS A 128 -13.11 14.05 -9.32
CA LYS A 128 -13.84 12.85 -9.76
C LYS A 128 -13.50 12.46 -11.21
N ALA A 129 -13.50 13.41 -12.15
CA ALA A 129 -13.20 13.13 -13.54
C ALA A 129 -11.73 12.69 -13.74
N GLY A 130 -10.80 13.32 -13.01
CA GLY A 130 -9.39 12.93 -13.02
C GLY A 130 -9.16 11.53 -12.47
N LEU A 131 -9.86 11.18 -11.39
CA LEU A 131 -9.78 9.85 -10.78
C LEU A 131 -10.42 8.77 -11.66
N GLU A 132 -11.52 9.06 -12.36
CA GLU A 132 -12.09 8.11 -13.34
C GLU A 132 -11.11 7.85 -14.50
N THR A 133 -10.46 8.91 -14.98
CA THR A 133 -9.45 8.80 -16.04
C THR A 133 -8.29 7.94 -15.56
N LEU A 134 -7.75 8.20 -14.36
CA LEU A 134 -6.69 7.40 -13.75
C LEU A 134 -7.10 5.91 -13.63
N ARG A 135 -8.33 5.64 -13.18
CA ARG A 135 -8.85 4.28 -13.02
C ARG A 135 -8.85 3.52 -14.35
N VAL A 136 -9.40 4.15 -15.40
CA VAL A 136 -9.50 3.56 -16.74
C VAL A 136 -8.13 3.36 -17.37
N ASP A 137 -7.23 4.33 -17.25
CA ASP A 137 -5.88 4.26 -17.84
C ASP A 137 -5.05 3.13 -17.21
N VAL A 138 -5.13 2.93 -15.90
CA VAL A 138 -4.47 1.80 -15.22
C VAL A 138 -5.06 0.47 -15.68
N MET A 139 -6.38 0.36 -15.78
CA MET A 139 -7.00 -0.87 -16.30
C MET A 139 -6.53 -1.16 -17.72
N GLN A 140 -6.42 -0.12 -18.56
CA GLN A 140 -5.97 -0.25 -19.94
C GLN A 140 -4.49 -0.64 -20.05
N SER A 141 -3.61 -0.08 -19.23
CA SER A 141 -2.17 -0.40 -19.26
C SER A 141 -1.88 -1.85 -18.86
N LEU A 142 -2.74 -2.45 -18.04
CA LEU A 142 -2.58 -3.81 -17.53
C LEU A 142 -3.17 -4.90 -18.44
N ARG A 143 -3.98 -4.56 -19.45
CA ARG A 143 -4.72 -5.54 -20.26
C ARG A 143 -3.80 -6.58 -20.91
N SER A 144 -2.74 -6.12 -21.57
CA SER A 144 -1.80 -7.01 -22.27
C SER A 144 -1.12 -8.01 -21.32
N ILE A 145 -0.85 -7.60 -20.07
CA ILE A 145 -0.30 -8.49 -19.04
C ILE A 145 -1.35 -9.46 -18.54
N SER A 146 -2.59 -9.01 -18.33
CA SER A 146 -3.70 -9.88 -17.87
C SER A 146 -4.13 -10.92 -18.91
N GLU A 147 -3.92 -10.64 -20.20
CA GLU A 147 -4.24 -11.51 -21.32
C GLU A 147 -3.07 -12.45 -21.69
N ALA A 148 -1.87 -12.20 -21.14
CA ALA A 148 -0.70 -13.04 -21.39
C ALA A 148 -0.85 -14.39 -20.67
N ASN A 149 -0.81 -15.49 -21.43
CA ASN A 149 -1.07 -16.84 -20.92
C ASN A 149 -0.11 -17.25 -19.80
N GLU A 150 -0.72 -17.45 -18.63
CA GLU A 150 -0.26 -18.05 -17.37
C GLU A 150 0.98 -17.44 -16.69
N GLY A 151 0.74 -16.91 -15.49
CA GLY A 151 1.82 -16.46 -14.61
C GLY A 151 1.30 -15.63 -13.44
N LYS A 152 2.15 -15.45 -12.43
CA LYS A 152 1.83 -14.63 -11.25
C LYS A 152 1.45 -13.20 -11.63
N LEU A 153 2.15 -12.60 -12.60
CA LEU A 153 1.87 -11.23 -13.04
C LEU A 153 0.52 -11.14 -13.77
N THR A 154 0.15 -12.13 -14.58
CA THR A 154 -1.16 -12.23 -15.22
C THR A 154 -2.28 -12.23 -14.18
N LEU A 155 -2.14 -13.03 -13.12
CA LEU A 155 -3.12 -13.11 -12.02
C LEU A 155 -3.23 -11.77 -11.28
N MET A 156 -2.10 -11.15 -10.92
CA MET A 156 -2.10 -9.87 -10.21
C MET A 156 -2.67 -8.72 -11.06
N ALA A 157 -2.34 -8.69 -12.35
CA ALA A 157 -2.93 -7.73 -13.29
C ALA A 157 -4.45 -7.90 -13.35
N SER A 158 -4.92 -9.15 -13.47
CA SER A 158 -6.36 -9.48 -13.51
C SER A 158 -7.06 -9.09 -12.21
N GLN A 159 -6.45 -9.35 -11.05
CA GLN A 159 -7.00 -8.95 -9.74
C GLN A 159 -7.12 -7.43 -9.61
N LEU A 160 -6.10 -6.67 -10.03
CA LEU A 160 -6.13 -5.22 -9.97
C LEU A 160 -7.16 -4.63 -10.95
N ILE A 161 -7.23 -5.12 -12.19
CA ILE A 161 -8.26 -4.73 -13.15
C ILE A 161 -9.66 -4.99 -12.57
N ASN A 162 -9.87 -6.18 -11.99
CA ASN A 162 -11.14 -6.54 -11.38
C ASN A 162 -11.46 -5.64 -10.18
N ARG A 163 -10.49 -5.30 -9.33
CA ARG A 163 -10.75 -4.37 -8.21
C ARG A 163 -11.13 -2.98 -8.75
N LEU A 164 -10.38 -2.45 -9.70
CA LEU A 164 -10.63 -1.14 -10.31
C LEU A 164 -11.97 -1.07 -11.05
N SER A 165 -12.46 -2.18 -11.64
CA SER A 165 -13.76 -2.20 -12.31
C SER A 165 -14.96 -2.06 -11.37
N HIS A 166 -14.75 -2.33 -10.08
CA HIS A 166 -15.79 -2.28 -9.04
C HIS A 166 -15.65 -1.08 -8.11
N ILE A 167 -14.64 -0.23 -8.30
CA ILE A 167 -14.49 1.00 -7.51
C ILE A 167 -15.46 2.04 -8.03
N GLU A 168 -16.32 2.52 -7.14
CA GLU A 168 -17.15 3.70 -7.36
C GLU A 168 -16.44 4.91 -6.76
N ILE A 169 -16.22 5.95 -7.57
CA ILE A 169 -15.58 7.17 -7.10
C ILE A 169 -16.62 7.98 -6.33
N ARG A 170 -16.50 7.91 -5.00
CA ARG A 170 -17.41 8.58 -4.07
C ARG A 170 -17.15 10.08 -4.09
N ASP A 171 -18.25 10.83 -4.12
CA ASP A 171 -18.25 12.27 -3.97
C ASP A 171 -18.53 12.56 -2.50
N ILE A 172 -17.59 13.18 -1.78
CA ILE A 172 -17.77 13.58 -0.39
C ILE A 172 -18.14 15.07 -0.38
N HIS A 173 -19.33 15.39 -0.91
CA HIS A 173 -19.98 16.71 -0.75
C HIS A 173 -21.16 16.63 0.21
#